data_AF-A0A3E4KIY5-F1
#
_entry.id   AF-A0A3E4KIY5-F1
#
_cell.length_a   1.000
_cell.length_b   1.000
_cell.length_c   1.000
_cell.angle_alpha   90.00
_cell.angle_beta   90.00
_cell.angle_gamma   90.00
#
_symmetry.space_group_name_H-M   'P 1'
#
loop_
_entity.id
_entity.type
_entity.pdbx_description
1 polymer ?
#
loop_
_entity_poly.entity_id
_entity_poly.type
_entity_poly.pdbx_seq_one_letter_code
_entity_poly.pdbx_strand_id
1 'polypeptide(L)' 'MKYDFIKVGATVCWHDPEGISEGEYKVASVPDNLEDDSVVLITSDFSEAEVFPTELSPV' A
#
# COMPACT_ATOMS: atom_id res chain seq x y z
N MET A 1 2.66 -12.17 10.62
CA MET A 1 1.24 -11.98 10.23
C MET A 1 1.20 -11.73 8.73
N LYS A 2 0.02 -11.64 8.11
CA LYS A 2 -0.12 -11.58 6.64
C LYS A 2 0.50 -10.32 6.03
N TYR A 3 0.49 -9.21 6.77
CA TYR A 3 0.82 -7.87 6.27
C TYR A 3 1.96 -7.17 7.03
N ASP A 4 2.90 -7.92 7.59
CA ASP A 4 4.00 -7.39 8.43
C ASP A 4 4.91 -6.38 7.69
N PHE A 5 4.83 -6.36 6.36
CA PHE A 5 5.56 -5.46 5.49
C PHE A 5 4.86 -4.10 5.31
N ILE A 6 3.56 -3.99 5.59
CA ILE A 6 2.78 -2.76 5.46
C ILE A 6 2.91 -1.97 6.78
N LYS A 7 3.85 -1.02 6.78
CA LYS A 7 4.14 -0.15 7.93
C LYS A 7 4.55 1.22 7.43
N VAL A 8 4.17 2.28 8.14
CA VAL A 8 4.47 3.67 7.75
C VAL A 8 5.96 3.83 7.44
N GLY A 9 6.26 4.39 6.26
CA GLY A 9 7.61 4.59 5.73
C GLY A 9 8.20 3.40 4.97
N ALA A 10 7.57 2.22 4.97
CA ALA A 10 8.02 1.09 4.16
C ALA A 10 7.72 1.31 2.68
N THR A 11 8.61 0.83 1.83
CA THR A 11 8.37 0.73 0.39
C THR A 11 7.58 -0.55 0.09
N VAL A 12 6.54 -0.42 -0.72
CA VAL A 12 5.68 -1.51 -1.19
C VAL A 12 5.46 -1.37 -2.69
N CYS A 13 5.24 -2.49 -3.38
CA CYS A 13 4.77 -2.49 -4.76
C CYS A 13 3.23 -2.53 -4.75
N TRP A 14 2.58 -1.55 -5.36
CA TRP A 14 1.13 -1.54 -5.57
C TRP A 14 0.79 -2.12 -6.93
N HIS A 15 -0.05 -3.15 -6.91
CA HIS A 15 -0.66 -3.76 -8.09
C HIS A 15 -2.00 -3.06 -8.36
N ASP A 16 -1.93 -1.90 -9.01
CA ASP A 16 -3.11 -1.13 -9.42
C ASP A 16 -4.05 -2.01 -10.25
N PRO A 17 -5.32 -2.25 -9.82
CA PRO A 17 -6.27 -3.04 -10.57
C PRO A 17 -6.55 -2.52 -11.99
N GLU A 18 -6.38 -1.22 -12.23
CA GLU A 18 -6.51 -0.61 -13.56
C GLU A 18 -5.21 -0.71 -14.38
N GLY A 19 -4.08 -1.02 -13.73
CA GLY A 19 -2.75 -1.15 -14.34
C GLY A 19 -2.18 0.17 -14.87
N ILE A 20 -2.69 1.32 -14.40
CA ILE A 20 -2.29 2.65 -14.87
C ILE A 20 -1.15 3.19 -14.02
N SER A 21 -1.22 2.95 -12.71
CA SER A 21 -0.33 3.51 -11.69
C SER A 21 0.39 2.43 -10.89
N GLU A 22 0.53 1.22 -11.45
CA GLU A 22 1.33 0.15 -10.84
C GLU A 22 2.76 0.62 -10.58
N GLY A 23 3.31 0.30 -9.41
CA GLY A 23 4.70 0.63 -9.11
C GLY A 23 5.05 0.66 -7.63
N GLU A 24 6.24 1.20 -7.33
CA GLU A 24 6.74 1.35 -5.97
C GLU A 24 6.21 2.62 -5.31
N TYR A 25 5.69 2.47 -4.09
CA TYR A 25 5.18 3.54 -3.26
C TYR A 25 5.68 3.38 -1.83
N LYS A 26 5.62 4.46 -1.05
CA LYS A 26 5.81 4.45 0.39
C LYS A 26 4.47 4.39 1.10
N VAL A 27 4.37 3.57 2.14
CA VAL A 27 3.21 3.57 3.03
C VAL A 27 3.19 4.87 3.84
N ALA A 28 2.14 5.67 3.68
CA ALA A 28 1.94 6.93 4.40
C ALA A 28 1.10 6.74 5.67
N SER A 29 0.09 5.87 5.64
CA SER A 29 -0.80 5.60 6.78
C SER A 29 -1.29 4.15 6.77
N VAL A 30 -1.45 3.57 7.97
CA VAL A 30 -1.96 2.22 8.20
C VAL A 30 -2.94 2.28 9.39
N PRO A 31 -4.11 1.62 9.32
CA PRO A 31 -5.02 1.53 10.46
C PRO A 31 -4.45 0.66 11.58
N ASP A 32 -4.93 0.87 12.81
CA ASP A 32 -4.45 0.14 14.00
C ASP A 32 -4.69 -1.38 13.92
N ASN A 33 -5.78 -1.80 13.27
CA ASN A 33 -6.10 -3.20 13.00
C ASN A 33 -6.16 -3.41 11.49
N LEU A 34 -5.20 -4.17 10.95
CA LEU A 34 -5.03 -4.35 9.51
C LEU A 34 -5.67 -5.66 9.04
N GLU A 35 -6.74 -5.52 8.26
CA GLU A 35 -7.54 -6.59 7.66
C GLU A 35 -7.59 -6.45 6.13
N ASP A 36 -8.18 -7.41 5.43
CA ASP A 36 -8.15 -7.45 3.95
C ASP A 36 -8.90 -6.28 3.30
N ASP A 37 -9.95 -5.76 3.94
CA ASP A 37 -10.78 -4.64 3.49
C ASP A 37 -10.36 -3.29 4.10
N SER A 38 -9.23 -3.27 4.83
CA SER A 38 -8.65 -2.05 5.36
C SER A 38 -8.18 -1.13 4.23
N VAL A 39 -8.12 0.17 4.51
CA VAL A 39 -7.60 1.16 3.57
C VAL A 39 -6.21 1.60 4.04
N VAL A 40 -5.23 1.45 3.16
CA VAL A 40 -3.85 1.91 3.36
C VAL A 40 -3.61 3.10 2.45
N LEU A 41 -3.02 4.17 2.98
CA LEU A 41 -2.59 5.30 2.16
C LEU A 41 -1.16 5.07 1.71
N ILE A 42 -0.91 5.07 0.41
CA ILE A 42 0.42 4.99 -0.19
C ILE A 42 0.74 6.27 -0.95
N THR A 43 2.02 6.64 -1.02
CA THR A 43 2.48 7.87 -1.64
C THR A 43 3.78 7.69 -2.40
N SER A 44 3.92 8.41 -3.50
CA SER A 44 5.15 8.61 -4.26
C SER A 44 5.50 10.11 -4.24
N ASP A 45 6.59 10.50 -4.90
CA ASP A 45 6.94 11.91 -5.05
C ASP A 45 5.90 12.72 -5.86
N PHE A 46 5.00 12.05 -6.59
CA PHE A 46 4.08 12.69 -7.54
C PHE A 46 2.60 12.40 -7.29
N SER A 47 2.26 11.37 -6.51
CA SER A 47 0.89 10.89 -6.34
C SER A 47 0.67 10.20 -5.00
N GLU A 48 -0.59 10.09 -4.60
CA GLU A 48 -1.04 9.27 -3.47
C GLU A 48 -2.26 8.46 -3.89
N ALA A 49 -2.46 7.32 -3.23
CA ALA A 49 -3.59 6.43 -3.47
C ALA A 49 -4.04 5.73 -2.19
N GLU A 50 -5.35 5.57 -2.05
CA GLU A 50 -5.97 4.69 -1.06
C GLU A 50 -6.15 3.30 -1.69
N VAL A 51 -5.58 2.28 -1.05
CA VAL A 51 -5.46 0.92 -1.63
C VAL A 51 -5.78 -0.14 -0.60
N PHE A 52 -6.10 -1.35 -1.08
CA PHE A 52 -6.29 -2.50 -0.20
C PHE A 52 -4.97 -3.20 0.09
N PRO A 53 -4.75 -3.75 1.30
CA PRO A 53 -3.58 -4.55 1.63
C PRO A 53 -3.35 -5.73 0.69
N THR A 54 -4.41 -6.28 0.11
CA THR A 54 -4.37 -7.38 -0.86
C THR A 54 -3.75 -6.98 -2.20
N GLU A 55 -3.69 -5.68 -2.49
CA GLU A 55 -3.09 -5.12 -3.71
C GLU A 55 -1.61 -4.80 -3.53
N LEU A 56 -1.06 -5.00 -2.33
CA LEU A 56 0.31 -4.65 -2.00
C LEU A 56 1.22 -5.88 -1.88
N SER A 57 2.46 -5.72 -2.30
CA SER A 57 3.52 -6.70 -2.10
C SER A 57 4.76 -6.06 -1.49
N PRO A 58 5.55 -6.81 -0.70
CA PRO A 58 6.86 -6.33 -0.27
C PRO A 58 7.79 -6.20 -1.48
N VAL A 59 8.67 -5.19 -1.43
CA VAL A 59 9.81 -5.03 -2.36
C VAL A 59 10.99 -5.88 -1.91
#